data_AF-B4P0W4-F1
#
_entry.id   AF-B4P0W4-F1
#
_cell.length_a   1.000
_cell.length_b   1.000
_cell.length_c   1.000
_cell.angle_alpha   90.00
_cell.angle_beta   90.00
_cell.angle_gamma   90.00
#
_symmetry.space_group_name_H-M   'P 1'
#
loop_
_entity.id
_entity.type
_entity.pdbx_description
1 polymer ?
#
loop_
_entity_poly.entity_id
_entity_poly.type
_entity_poly.pdbx_seq_one_letter_code
_entity_poly.pdbx_strand_id
1 'polypeptide(L)'
;MSSDKVNESQSMCNGSWAKSGFLNYMREFLQRNGDMGWIEFAEQGAKSWKNMSEEEKNHYRHMPDAQMGVISMSIEDEKPKALSEMCNHPMGRSMRKSMKSCAKPKKSCTKPRRKAACAKPRAACAKPRRSACPTKEKDKCSRSKCSRPGPVTNNGYLNFVRAFRKKHCDLKPQELIAQAAKAWSKLPEEKKDRYRRMACKVTTSERHKRRRICNPC
;
A
#
# COMPACT_ATOMS: atom_id res chain seq x y z
N MET A 1 -21.86 33.97 32.85
CA MET A 1 -20.70 34.06 31.94
C MET A 1 -19.96 32.72 32.04
N SER A 2 -20.21 31.80 31.11
CA SER A 2 -19.57 30.48 31.09
C SER A 2 -18.34 30.53 30.19
N SER A 3 -17.17 30.32 30.77
CA SER A 3 -15.91 30.23 30.04
C SER A 3 -15.76 28.83 29.44
N ASP A 4 -16.04 28.69 28.16
CA ASP A 4 -15.80 27.47 27.39
C ASP A 4 -14.29 27.23 27.25
N LYS A 5 -13.77 26.24 28.00
CA LYS A 5 -12.41 25.72 27.86
C LYS A 5 -12.34 24.86 26.60
N VAL A 6 -11.78 25.42 25.53
CA VAL A 6 -11.47 24.70 24.29
C VAL A 6 -10.33 23.71 24.58
N ASN A 7 -10.65 22.42 24.57
CA ASN A 7 -9.69 21.34 24.82
C ASN A 7 -8.89 21.08 23.53
N GLU A 8 -7.67 21.61 23.50
CA GLU A 8 -6.73 21.50 22.38
C GLU A 8 -6.29 20.04 22.23
N SER A 9 -6.75 19.40 21.16
CA SER A 9 -6.46 17.99 20.89
C SER A 9 -5.01 17.82 20.45
N GLN A 10 -4.20 17.31 21.37
CA GLN A 10 -2.79 16.98 21.21
C GLN A 10 -2.58 16.10 19.95
N SER A 11 -2.03 16.72 18.90
CA SER A 11 -1.72 16.08 17.62
C SER A 11 -0.65 14.99 17.81
N MET A 12 -0.99 13.75 17.50
CA MET A 12 -0.15 12.54 17.66
C MET A 12 1.03 12.42 16.66
N CYS A 13 1.48 13.53 16.06
CA CYS A 13 2.50 13.50 15.02
C CYS A 13 3.76 14.26 15.45
N ASN A 14 4.88 13.54 15.45
CA ASN A 14 6.29 13.97 15.46
C ASN A 14 7.11 13.83 16.76
N GLY A 15 6.55 13.39 17.89
CA GLY A 15 7.32 13.22 19.14
C GLY A 15 7.28 11.84 19.81
N SER A 16 6.39 10.93 19.38
CA SER A 16 6.10 9.71 20.16
C SER A 16 7.06 8.54 19.94
N TRP A 17 7.91 8.60 18.92
CA TRP A 17 8.78 7.47 18.57
C TRP A 17 10.03 7.41 19.47
N ALA A 18 10.51 8.55 19.94
CA ALA A 18 11.67 8.66 20.85
C ALA A 18 11.42 8.01 22.23
N LYS A 19 10.15 7.93 22.63
CA LYS A 19 9.74 7.34 23.92
C LYS A 19 9.51 5.83 23.86
N SER A 20 9.65 5.21 22.69
CA SER A 20 9.50 3.77 22.55
C SER A 20 10.81 3.09 22.96
N GLY A 21 10.91 2.67 24.22
CA GLY A 21 12.10 1.97 24.73
C GLY A 21 12.50 0.75 23.89
N PHE A 22 11.53 0.07 23.27
CA PHE A 22 11.82 -1.04 22.36
C PHE A 22 12.65 -0.60 21.14
N LEU A 23 12.33 0.54 20.54
CA LEU A 23 13.05 1.02 19.36
C LEU A 23 14.45 1.52 19.74
N ASN A 24 14.60 2.11 20.92
CA ASN A 24 15.91 2.52 21.45
C ASN A 24 16.80 1.29 21.66
N TYR A 25 16.25 0.23 22.26
CA TYR A 25 16.91 -1.06 22.38
C TYR A 25 17.26 -1.68 21.03
N MET A 26 16.34 -1.70 20.06
CA MET A 26 16.61 -2.29 18.73
C MET A 26 17.74 -1.56 17.99
N ARG A 27 17.97 -0.26 18.23
CA ARG A 27 19.13 0.46 17.66
C ARG A 27 20.44 -0.02 18.26
N GLU A 28 20.52 -0.13 19.58
CA GLU A 28 21.73 -0.64 20.24
C GLU A 28 21.98 -2.11 19.91
N PHE A 29 20.90 -2.90 19.84
CA PHE A 29 20.97 -4.30 19.43
C PHE A 29 21.52 -4.46 18.01
N LEU A 30 21.22 -3.53 17.09
CA LEU A 30 21.77 -3.51 15.74
C LEU A 30 23.27 -3.24 15.74
N GLN A 31 23.72 -2.29 16.55
CA GLN A 31 25.15 -1.96 16.67
C GLN A 31 25.97 -3.15 17.18
N ARG A 32 25.41 -3.95 18.09
CA ARG A 32 26.10 -5.13 18.64
C ARG A 32 26.10 -6.33 17.69
N ASN A 33 25.20 -6.40 16.71
CA ASN A 33 24.97 -7.59 15.88
C ASN A 33 24.99 -7.29 14.37
N GLY A 34 25.90 -6.42 13.92
CA GLY A 34 25.94 -5.91 12.54
C GLY A 34 26.02 -6.96 11.43
N ASP A 35 26.53 -8.16 11.73
CA ASP A 35 26.72 -9.24 10.74
C ASP A 35 25.47 -10.13 10.55
N MET A 36 24.38 -9.89 11.28
CA MET A 36 23.18 -10.73 11.24
C MET A 36 22.20 -10.32 10.12
N GLY A 37 21.63 -11.31 9.43
CA GLY A 37 20.58 -11.05 8.45
C GLY A 37 19.35 -10.40 9.07
N TRP A 38 18.70 -9.47 8.33
CA TRP A 38 17.61 -8.64 8.87
C TRP A 38 16.45 -9.42 9.52
N ILE A 39 16.08 -10.57 8.97
CA ILE A 39 14.98 -11.40 9.52
C ILE A 39 15.40 -11.98 10.87
N GLU A 40 16.60 -12.56 10.93
CA GLU A 40 17.13 -13.15 12.16
C GLU A 40 17.36 -12.08 13.23
N PHE A 41 17.88 -10.92 12.83
CA PHE A 41 18.02 -9.74 13.68
C PHE A 41 16.69 -9.32 14.33
N ALA A 42 15.62 -9.22 13.53
CA ALA A 42 14.30 -8.84 14.05
C ALA A 42 13.74 -9.88 15.03
N GLU A 43 13.91 -11.18 14.73
CA GLU A 43 13.46 -12.26 15.60
C GLU A 43 14.24 -12.31 16.91
N GLN A 44 15.57 -12.25 16.86
CA GLN A 44 16.43 -12.28 18.04
C GLN A 44 16.26 -11.03 18.90
N GLY A 45 16.17 -9.85 18.27
CA GLY A 45 15.93 -8.58 18.96
C GLY A 45 14.59 -8.59 19.71
N ALA A 46 13.52 -9.08 19.07
CA ALA A 46 12.22 -9.20 19.71
C ALA A 46 12.21 -10.23 20.86
N LYS A 47 12.87 -11.38 20.68
CA LYS A 47 13.01 -12.40 21.75
C LYS A 47 13.78 -11.87 22.94
N SER A 48 14.91 -11.21 22.70
CA SER A 48 15.74 -10.62 23.74
C SER A 48 14.99 -9.52 24.50
N TRP A 49 14.31 -8.60 23.80
CA TRP A 49 13.46 -7.59 24.44
C TRP A 49 12.34 -8.22 25.28
N LYS A 50 11.75 -9.32 24.82
CA LYS A 50 10.71 -10.02 25.60
C LYS A 50 11.26 -10.56 26.92
N ASN A 51 12.48 -11.12 26.89
CA ASN A 51 13.12 -11.77 28.04
C ASN A 51 13.85 -10.79 28.98
N MET A 52 14.07 -9.55 28.53
CA MET A 52 14.67 -8.47 29.31
C MET A 52 13.81 -8.08 30.53
N SER A 53 14.45 -7.70 31.64
CA SER A 53 13.72 -7.31 32.86
C SER A 53 12.98 -5.97 32.67
N GLU A 54 12.02 -5.67 33.56
CA GLU A 54 11.27 -4.40 33.44
C GLU A 54 12.16 -3.21 33.82
N GLU A 55 13.13 -3.39 34.71
CA GLU A 55 14.13 -2.38 35.07
C GLU A 55 15.00 -1.99 33.86
N GLU A 56 15.49 -2.99 33.11
CA GLU A 56 16.23 -2.78 31.87
C GLU A 56 15.36 -2.13 30.80
N LYS A 57 14.11 -2.58 30.64
CA LYS A 57 13.16 -1.92 29.72
C LYS A 57 12.92 -0.47 30.08
N ASN A 58 12.83 -0.15 31.38
CA ASN A 58 12.65 1.21 31.87
C ASN A 58 13.89 2.07 31.59
N HIS A 59 15.10 1.52 31.68
CA HIS A 59 16.31 2.21 31.25
C HIS A 59 16.19 2.72 29.80
N TYR A 60 15.73 1.87 28.87
CA TYR A 60 15.53 2.26 27.47
C TYR A 60 14.35 3.22 27.25
N ARG A 61 13.32 3.20 28.09
CA ARG A 61 12.19 4.15 28.05
C ARG A 61 12.59 5.55 28.53
N HIS A 62 13.55 5.63 29.44
CA HIS A 62 14.01 6.88 30.06
C HIS A 62 15.38 7.34 29.56
N MET A 63 15.91 6.74 28.49
CA MET A 63 17.19 7.13 27.92
C MET A 63 17.11 8.60 27.45
N PRO A 64 18.01 9.49 27.91
CA PRO A 64 17.95 10.91 27.59
C PRO A 64 18.20 11.14 26.09
N ASP A 65 17.43 12.05 25.48
CA ASP A 65 17.51 12.36 24.04
C ASP A 65 18.93 12.75 23.57
N ALA A 66 19.73 13.32 24.47
CA ALA A 66 21.13 13.67 24.20
C ALA A 66 22.00 12.45 23.82
N GLN A 67 21.70 11.27 24.35
CA GLN A 67 22.44 10.04 24.05
C GLN A 67 21.98 9.41 22.72
N MET A 68 20.74 9.66 22.29
CA MET A 68 20.22 9.20 21.00
C MET A 68 20.80 9.95 19.79
N GLY A 69 21.17 11.23 19.97
CA GLY A 69 21.74 12.05 18.89
C GLY A 69 23.14 11.59 18.46
N VAL A 70 23.96 11.11 19.41
CA VAL A 70 25.34 10.66 19.15
C VAL A 70 25.36 9.38 18.31
N ILE A 71 24.40 8.47 18.56
CA ILE A 71 24.28 7.20 17.82
C ILE A 71 23.84 7.40 16.36
N SER A 72 23.07 8.45 16.06
CA SER A 72 22.57 8.70 14.70
C SER A 72 23.61 9.31 13.76
N MET A 73 24.74 9.81 14.27
CA MET A 73 25.73 10.56 13.48
C MET A 73 27.01 9.79 13.14
N SER A 74 27.19 8.56 13.64
CA SER A 74 28.42 7.76 13.41
C SER A 74 28.35 6.80 12.21
N ILE A 75 27.35 6.89 11.34
CA ILE A 75 27.24 6.07 10.11
C ILE A 75 27.92 6.72 8.89
N GLU A 76 28.50 7.92 9.02
CA GLU A 76 28.94 8.72 7.87
C GLU A 76 30.40 8.49 7.39
N ASP A 77 31.22 7.63 8.01
CA ASP A 77 32.65 7.47 7.60
C ASP A 77 33.02 6.15 6.89
N GLU A 78 32.08 5.20 6.73
CA GLU A 78 32.29 4.04 5.86
C GLU A 78 31.82 4.38 4.45
N LYS A 79 32.70 5.04 3.69
CA LYS A 79 32.58 5.37 2.27
C LYS A 79 32.08 4.13 1.49
N PRO A 80 30.81 4.06 1.05
CA PRO A 80 30.32 2.92 0.29
C PRO A 80 31.13 2.86 -1.01
N LYS A 81 31.89 1.78 -1.19
CA LYS A 81 32.56 1.47 -2.46
C LYS A 81 31.49 1.50 -3.55
N ALA A 82 31.68 2.44 -4.47
CA ALA A 82 30.77 2.80 -5.52
C ALA A 82 30.27 1.57 -6.29
N LEU A 83 29.00 1.24 -6.09
CA LEU A 83 28.18 0.52 -7.06
C LEU A 83 27.37 1.57 -7.87
N SER A 84 28.09 2.62 -8.29
CA SER A 84 27.62 3.67 -9.20
C SER A 84 27.91 3.24 -10.63
N GLU A 85 27.23 2.21 -11.10
CA GLU A 85 27.22 1.90 -12.52
C GLU A 85 25.89 1.23 -12.85
N MET A 86 24.92 2.05 -13.29
CA MET A 86 23.85 1.73 -14.24
C MET A 86 22.67 2.70 -14.07
N CYS A 87 22.69 3.80 -14.82
CA CYS A 87 21.61 4.26 -15.72
C CYS A 87 21.82 5.71 -16.15
N ASN A 88 22.84 5.94 -16.99
CA ASN A 88 22.90 7.12 -17.84
C ASN A 88 21.90 6.95 -18.98
N HIS A 89 20.63 7.29 -18.76
CA HIS A 89 19.69 7.51 -19.87
C HIS A 89 19.62 9.02 -20.15
N PRO A 90 20.02 9.47 -21.36
CA PRO A 90 19.89 10.87 -21.74
C PRO A 90 18.41 11.24 -21.80
N MET A 91 18.00 12.17 -20.96
CA MET A 91 16.71 12.85 -21.05
C MET A 91 16.66 13.63 -22.37
N GLY A 92 16.14 12.97 -23.41
CA GLY A 92 15.92 13.54 -24.72
C GLY A 92 15.06 14.80 -24.63
N ARG A 93 15.67 15.92 -25.03
CA ARG A 93 15.03 17.22 -25.23
C ARG A 93 13.96 17.07 -26.32
N SER A 94 12.68 17.20 -25.98
CA SER A 94 11.64 17.49 -26.97
C SER A 94 11.30 18.98 -26.93
N MET A 95 11.76 19.69 -27.96
CA MET A 95 11.55 21.12 -28.15
C MET A 95 10.08 21.48 -28.44
N ARG A 96 9.64 22.56 -27.79
CA ARG A 96 8.88 23.70 -28.34
C ARG A 96 7.91 23.45 -29.51
N LYS A 97 6.60 23.54 -29.24
CA LYS A 97 5.59 24.18 -30.11
C LYS A 97 4.65 24.97 -29.21
N SER A 98 4.80 26.30 -29.19
CA SER A 98 4.07 27.28 -30.01
C SER A 98 2.79 27.73 -29.30
N MET A 99 2.85 29.00 -28.88
CA MET A 99 1.79 29.74 -28.23
C MET A 99 0.59 29.92 -29.16
N LYS A 100 -0.62 29.72 -28.64
CA LYS A 100 -1.82 30.39 -29.15
C LYS A 100 -2.68 30.85 -27.98
N SER A 101 -2.59 32.15 -27.74
CA SER A 101 -3.38 32.93 -26.81
C SER A 101 -4.84 32.94 -27.24
N CYS A 102 -5.72 32.37 -26.43
CA CYS A 102 -7.13 32.75 -26.42
C CYS A 102 -7.46 33.29 -25.02
N ALA A 103 -7.65 34.60 -24.96
CA ALA A 103 -8.14 35.33 -23.81
C ALA A 103 -9.46 34.71 -23.33
N LYS A 104 -9.54 34.36 -22.05
CA LYS A 104 -10.81 34.04 -21.38
C LYS A 104 -11.13 35.12 -20.34
N PRO A 105 -12.39 35.59 -20.29
CA PRO A 105 -12.80 36.71 -19.47
C PRO A 105 -12.80 36.36 -17.97
N LYS A 106 -12.37 37.33 -17.16
CA LYS A 106 -12.48 37.31 -15.70
C LYS A 106 -13.95 37.36 -15.32
N LYS A 107 -14.51 36.24 -14.85
CA LYS A 107 -15.76 36.23 -14.08
C LYS A 107 -15.40 36.19 -12.60
N SER A 108 -15.58 37.35 -11.97
CA SER A 108 -15.81 37.52 -10.55
C SER A 108 -16.93 36.60 -10.08
N CYS A 109 -16.67 35.82 -9.03
CA CYS A 109 -17.64 35.45 -8.01
C CYS A 109 -16.90 34.77 -6.87
N THR A 110 -16.60 35.59 -5.88
CA THR A 110 -16.33 35.26 -4.49
C THR A 110 -17.38 34.28 -3.95
N LYS A 111 -17.02 33.00 -3.80
CA LYS A 111 -17.58 32.14 -2.74
C LYS A 111 -16.45 31.28 -2.17
N PRO A 112 -16.07 31.46 -0.89
CA PRO A 112 -15.15 30.53 -0.24
C PRO A 112 -15.86 29.18 -0.15
N ARG A 113 -15.35 28.22 -0.93
CA ARG A 113 -15.77 26.83 -0.87
C ARG A 113 -15.47 26.36 0.54
N ARG A 114 -16.52 26.24 1.37
CA ARG A 114 -16.47 25.67 2.72
C ARG A 114 -15.57 24.44 2.67
N LYS A 115 -14.42 24.52 3.35
CA LYS A 115 -13.59 23.35 3.63
C LYS A 115 -14.53 22.34 4.26
N ALA A 116 -14.71 21.19 3.62
CA ALA A 116 -15.41 20.07 4.23
C ALA A 116 -14.65 19.76 5.51
N ALA A 117 -15.20 20.22 6.63
CA ALA A 117 -14.70 19.93 7.95
C ALA A 117 -14.56 18.41 8.04
N CYS A 118 -13.33 17.97 8.24
CA CYS A 118 -12.96 16.78 8.97
C CYS A 118 -14.06 15.70 8.97
N ALA A 119 -14.12 14.91 7.91
CA ALA A 119 -14.57 13.54 8.07
C ALA A 119 -13.56 12.89 9.03
N LYS A 120 -13.86 12.99 10.34
CA LYS A 120 -13.14 12.29 11.40
C LYS A 120 -12.96 10.85 10.89
N PRO A 121 -11.75 10.29 10.84
CA PRO A 121 -11.62 8.86 10.68
C PRO A 121 -12.43 8.26 11.82
N ARG A 122 -13.58 7.67 11.51
CA ARG A 122 -14.30 6.85 12.47
C ARG A 122 -13.27 5.84 12.93
N ALA A 123 -12.90 5.89 14.21
CA ALA A 123 -12.10 4.86 14.85
C ALA A 123 -12.77 3.55 14.46
N ALA A 124 -12.15 2.84 13.52
CA ALA A 124 -12.64 1.54 13.11
C ALA A 124 -12.64 0.74 14.40
N CYS A 125 -13.85 0.42 14.88
CA CYS A 125 -14.06 -0.42 16.04
C CYS A 125 -13.02 -1.53 15.97
N ALA A 126 -12.21 -1.66 17.04
CA ALA A 126 -11.25 -2.73 17.19
C ALA A 126 -12.00 -4.04 16.94
N LYS A 127 -11.96 -4.51 15.70
CA LYS A 127 -12.56 -5.78 15.33
C LYS A 127 -11.81 -6.79 16.20
N PRO A 128 -12.51 -7.61 17.00
CA PRO A 128 -11.85 -8.64 17.78
C PRO A 128 -10.98 -9.42 16.79
N ARG A 129 -9.68 -9.49 17.11
CA ARG A 129 -8.73 -10.33 16.40
C ARG A 129 -9.30 -11.74 16.45
N ARG A 130 -10.05 -12.13 15.41
CA ARG A 130 -10.44 -13.52 15.22
C ARG A 130 -9.13 -14.26 15.21
N SER A 131 -8.94 -15.10 16.23
CA SER A 131 -7.83 -16.04 16.34
C SER A 131 -7.59 -16.61 14.95
N ALA A 132 -6.34 -16.54 14.52
CA ALA A 132 -5.92 -17.05 13.23
C ALA A 132 -6.51 -18.46 13.08
N CYS A 133 -7.52 -18.59 12.21
CA CYS A 133 -8.06 -19.90 11.92
C CYS A 133 -6.87 -20.75 11.46
N PRO A 134 -6.63 -21.93 12.06
CA PRO A 134 -5.57 -22.82 11.60
C PRO A 134 -5.78 -23.00 10.11
N THR A 135 -4.78 -22.61 9.33
CA THR A 135 -4.75 -22.87 7.90
C THR A 135 -4.81 -24.38 7.74
N LYS A 136 -6.01 -24.90 7.56
CA LYS A 136 -6.24 -26.32 7.23
C LYS A 136 -5.35 -26.61 6.03
N GLU A 137 -4.35 -27.45 6.24
CA GLU A 137 -3.46 -27.93 5.21
C GLU A 137 -4.33 -28.48 4.09
N LYS A 138 -4.40 -27.73 2.99
CA LYS A 138 -5.22 -28.10 1.85
C LYS A 138 -4.60 -29.36 1.27
N ASP A 139 -5.40 -30.42 1.32
CA ASP A 139 -5.20 -31.68 0.62
C ASP A 139 -4.45 -31.48 -0.69
N LYS A 140 -3.39 -32.27 -0.85
CA LYS A 140 -2.50 -32.33 -2.02
C LYS A 140 -3.28 -32.84 -3.23
N CYS A 141 -4.19 -32.04 -3.75
CA CYS A 141 -4.80 -32.27 -5.05
C CYS A 141 -3.72 -31.94 -6.11
N SER A 142 -3.11 -32.98 -6.66
CA SER A 142 -1.92 -33.02 -7.53
C SER A 142 -2.14 -32.50 -8.97
N ARG A 143 -3.13 -31.63 -9.19
CA ARG A 143 -3.30 -30.93 -10.47
C ARG A 143 -2.86 -29.48 -10.24
N SER A 144 -1.74 -29.12 -10.85
CA SER A 144 -1.13 -27.79 -10.80
C SER A 144 -2.20 -26.69 -10.81
N LYS A 145 -2.21 -25.95 -9.70
CA LYS A 145 -3.25 -25.01 -9.28
C LYS A 145 -3.29 -23.83 -10.24
N CYS A 146 -4.07 -23.93 -11.33
CA CYS A 146 -4.58 -22.74 -12.00
C CYS A 146 -5.37 -21.94 -10.94
N SER A 147 -4.74 -20.92 -10.36
CA SER A 147 -5.34 -20.11 -9.30
C SER A 147 -6.77 -19.76 -9.67
N ARG A 148 -7.72 -19.96 -8.73
CA ARG A 148 -9.14 -19.72 -8.97
C ARG A 148 -9.29 -18.35 -9.65
N PRO A 149 -9.86 -18.28 -10.86
CA PRO A 149 -10.00 -17.01 -11.56
C PRO A 149 -10.89 -16.11 -10.73
N GLY A 150 -10.37 -14.95 -10.27
CA GLY A 150 -11.10 -13.95 -9.47
C GLY A 150 -12.43 -13.52 -10.10
N PRO A 151 -13.31 -12.74 -9.49
CA PRO A 151 -14.66 -12.48 -10.01
C PRO A 151 -14.70 -11.95 -11.47
N VAL A 152 -15.82 -12.16 -12.17
CA VAL A 152 -16.08 -11.51 -13.47
C VAL A 152 -16.16 -10.01 -13.24
N THR A 153 -15.40 -9.23 -14.00
CA THR A 153 -15.36 -7.77 -13.83
C THR A 153 -16.14 -7.07 -14.94
N ASN A 154 -16.39 -5.78 -14.77
CA ASN A 154 -16.96 -4.92 -15.81
C ASN A 154 -15.93 -4.54 -16.92
N ASN A 155 -14.78 -5.21 -17.02
CA ASN A 155 -13.81 -4.94 -18.06
C ASN A 155 -13.70 -6.15 -19.00
N GLY A 156 -14.05 -5.95 -20.27
CA GLY A 156 -14.00 -7.01 -21.29
C GLY A 156 -12.60 -7.62 -21.46
N TYR A 157 -11.56 -6.79 -21.43
CA TYR A 157 -10.18 -7.26 -21.52
C TYR A 157 -9.80 -8.16 -20.33
N LEU A 158 -10.13 -7.75 -19.10
CA LEU A 158 -9.83 -8.57 -17.92
C LEU A 158 -10.58 -9.91 -17.95
N ASN A 159 -11.81 -9.93 -18.46
CA ASN A 159 -12.56 -11.17 -18.66
C ASN A 159 -11.91 -12.07 -19.72
N PHE A 160 -11.30 -11.49 -20.76
CA PHE A 160 -10.49 -12.23 -21.72
C PHE A 160 -9.23 -12.80 -21.09
N VAL A 161 -8.44 -12.00 -20.34
CA VAL A 161 -7.23 -12.47 -19.64
C VAL A 161 -7.55 -13.64 -18.71
N ARG A 162 -8.73 -13.63 -18.05
CA ARG A 162 -9.20 -14.77 -17.24
C ARG A 162 -9.42 -16.03 -18.07
N ALA A 163 -10.03 -15.92 -19.26
CA ALA A 163 -10.22 -17.05 -20.16
C ALA A 163 -8.88 -17.52 -20.76
N PHE A 164 -7.98 -16.59 -21.07
CA PHE A 164 -6.64 -16.86 -21.59
C PHE A 164 -5.80 -17.64 -20.57
N ARG A 165 -5.81 -17.21 -19.30
CA ARG A 165 -5.10 -17.91 -18.22
C ARG A 165 -5.56 -19.35 -17.99
N LYS A 166 -6.85 -19.65 -18.24
CA LYS A 166 -7.34 -21.03 -18.14
C LYS A 166 -6.72 -21.96 -19.19
N LYS A 167 -6.31 -21.41 -20.34
CA LYS A 167 -5.67 -22.16 -21.43
C LYS A 167 -4.14 -22.19 -21.32
N HIS A 168 -3.57 -21.21 -20.62
CA HIS A 168 -2.13 -21.00 -20.50
C HIS A 168 -1.72 -20.87 -19.03
N CYS A 169 -1.90 -21.93 -18.25
CA CYS A 169 -1.62 -21.91 -16.82
C CYS A 169 -0.14 -22.04 -16.46
N ASP A 170 0.67 -22.52 -17.40
CA ASP A 170 2.09 -22.82 -17.19
C ASP A 170 2.97 -21.58 -17.38
N LEU A 171 2.39 -20.47 -17.87
CA LEU A 171 3.11 -19.22 -18.08
C LEU A 171 3.26 -18.42 -16.79
N LYS A 172 4.41 -17.76 -16.65
CA LYS A 172 4.62 -16.76 -15.59
C LYS A 172 3.60 -15.63 -15.73
N PRO A 173 3.13 -15.02 -14.63
CA PRO A 173 2.09 -13.98 -14.68
C PRO A 173 2.41 -12.81 -15.62
N GLN A 174 3.66 -12.35 -15.67
CA GLN A 174 4.09 -11.26 -16.55
C GLN A 174 4.01 -11.65 -18.03
N GLU A 175 4.55 -12.82 -18.39
CA GLU A 175 4.50 -13.36 -19.76
C GLU A 175 3.07 -13.61 -20.21
N LEU A 176 2.23 -14.14 -19.31
CA LEU A 176 0.82 -14.37 -19.56
C LEU A 176 0.09 -13.08 -19.93
N ILE A 177 0.32 -12.00 -19.17
CA ILE A 177 -0.30 -10.69 -19.44
C ILE A 177 0.20 -10.14 -20.78
N ALA A 178 1.51 -10.23 -21.05
CA ALA A 178 2.08 -9.77 -22.32
C ALA A 178 1.51 -10.53 -23.53
N GLN A 179 1.41 -11.85 -23.45
CA GLN A 179 0.82 -12.68 -24.51
C GLN A 179 -0.68 -12.44 -24.64
N ALA A 180 -1.42 -12.29 -23.53
CA ALA A 180 -2.83 -11.98 -23.55
C ALA A 180 -3.11 -10.61 -24.20
N ALA A 181 -2.28 -9.60 -23.94
CA ALA A 181 -2.38 -8.29 -24.58
C ALA A 181 -2.20 -8.39 -26.10
N LYS A 182 -1.18 -9.13 -26.57
CA LYS A 182 -0.94 -9.40 -27.99
C LYS A 182 -2.09 -10.19 -28.64
N ALA A 183 -2.62 -11.19 -27.93
CA ALA A 183 -3.75 -11.98 -28.41
C ALA A 183 -5.04 -11.14 -28.48
N TRP A 184 -5.26 -10.24 -27.52
CA TRP A 184 -6.39 -9.34 -27.48
C TRP A 184 -6.36 -8.33 -28.63
N SER A 185 -5.20 -7.74 -28.93
CA SER A 185 -5.09 -6.79 -30.06
C SER A 185 -5.41 -7.46 -31.40
N LYS A 186 -4.96 -8.70 -31.59
CA LYS A 186 -5.24 -9.53 -32.78
C LYS A 186 -6.64 -10.14 -32.83
N LEU A 187 -7.42 -10.08 -31.74
CA LEU A 187 -8.74 -10.69 -31.67
C LEU A 187 -9.74 -9.89 -32.53
N PRO A 188 -10.55 -10.53 -33.38
CA PRO A 188 -11.56 -9.84 -34.18
C PRO A 188 -12.66 -9.24 -33.28
N GLU A 189 -13.30 -8.19 -33.77
CA GLU A 189 -14.16 -7.32 -32.98
C GLU A 189 -15.41 -8.05 -32.47
N GLU A 190 -15.93 -9.02 -33.24
CA GLU A 190 -17.07 -9.86 -32.86
C GLU A 190 -16.74 -10.73 -31.64
N LYS A 191 -15.51 -11.25 -31.58
CA LYS A 191 -15.04 -12.04 -30.43
C LYS A 191 -14.79 -11.15 -29.23
N LYS A 192 -14.28 -9.93 -29.40
CA LYS A 192 -14.17 -8.93 -28.32
C LYS A 192 -15.54 -8.57 -27.75
N ASP A 193 -16.56 -8.47 -28.61
CA ASP A 193 -17.92 -8.11 -28.19
C ASP A 193 -18.52 -9.10 -27.21
N ARG A 194 -18.25 -10.40 -27.38
CA ARG A 194 -18.64 -11.43 -26.40
C ARG A 194 -18.14 -11.10 -24.99
N TYR A 195 -16.91 -10.61 -24.85
CA TYR A 195 -16.34 -10.24 -23.55
C TYR A 195 -16.88 -8.91 -23.01
N ARG A 196 -17.22 -7.96 -23.89
CA ARG A 196 -17.93 -6.73 -23.51
C ARG A 196 -19.34 -7.01 -22.99
N ARG A 197 -20.10 -7.89 -23.65
CA ARG A 197 -21.45 -8.28 -23.16
C ARG A 197 -21.38 -8.94 -21.79
N MET A 198 -20.35 -9.74 -21.51
CA MET A 198 -20.13 -10.30 -20.17
C MET A 198 -19.92 -9.21 -19.11
N ALA A 199 -19.18 -8.15 -19.43
CA ALA A 199 -19.00 -7.00 -18.56
C ALA A 199 -20.33 -6.24 -18.31
N CYS A 200 -21.14 -6.03 -19.35
CA CYS A 200 -22.44 -5.36 -19.23
C CYS A 200 -23.44 -6.12 -18.34
N LYS A 201 -23.41 -7.47 -18.33
CA LYS A 201 -24.28 -8.27 -17.43
C LYS A 201 -23.96 -8.05 -15.95
N VAL A 202 -22.70 -7.77 -15.62
CA VAL A 202 -22.29 -7.50 -14.24
C VAL A 202 -22.83 -6.14 -13.78
N THR A 203 -22.76 -5.12 -14.63
CA THR A 203 -23.23 -3.77 -14.25
C THR A 203 -24.74 -3.68 -14.11
N THR A 204 -25.50 -4.36 -14.97
CA THR A 204 -26.97 -4.35 -14.86
C THR A 204 -27.42 -5.03 -13.57
N SER A 205 -26.84 -6.18 -13.22
CA SER A 205 -27.17 -6.89 -11.99
C SER A 205 -26.73 -6.15 -10.71
N GLU A 206 -25.52 -5.56 -10.68
CA GLU A 206 -25.07 -4.78 -9.52
C GLU A 206 -25.83 -3.46 -9.37
N ARG A 207 -26.08 -2.74 -10.47
CA ARG A 207 -26.84 -1.48 -10.42
C ARG A 207 -28.26 -1.74 -9.92
N HIS A 208 -28.87 -2.85 -10.33
CA HIS A 208 -30.21 -3.23 -9.86
C HIS A 208 -30.20 -3.64 -8.37
N LYS A 209 -29.16 -4.33 -7.89
CA LYS A 209 -29.00 -4.65 -6.46
C LYS A 209 -28.78 -3.40 -5.60
N ARG A 210 -27.98 -2.44 -6.06
CA ARG A 210 -27.75 -1.18 -5.33
C ARG A 210 -28.99 -0.28 -5.28
N ARG A 211 -29.87 -0.35 -6.29
CA ARG A 211 -31.13 0.41 -6.31
C ARG A 211 -32.20 -0.14 -5.38
N ARG A 212 -32.17 -1.42 -4.99
CA ARG A 212 -33.13 -1.99 -4.03
C ARG A 212 -32.91 -1.54 -2.57
N ILE A 213 -31.84 -0.80 -2.28
CA ILE A 213 -31.55 -0.29 -0.93
C ILE A 213 -32.17 1.12 -0.72
N CYS A 214 -32.76 1.72 -1.75
CA CYS A 214 -33.62 2.87 -1.56
C CYS A 214 -35.00 2.35 -1.09
N ASN A 215 -35.22 2.32 0.22
CA ASN A 215 -36.57 2.20 0.75
C ASN A 215 -37.42 3.33 0.14
N PRO A 216 -38.62 3.04 -0.39
CA PRO A 216 -39.57 4.09 -0.71
C PRO A 216 -39.88 4.83 0.59
N CYS A 217 -39.59 6.13 0.62
CA CYS A 217 -40.08 7.04 1.66
C CYS A 217 -41.54 7.37 1.36
#